data_AF-A0A089JT65-F1
#
_entry.id   AF-A0A089JT65-F1
#
_cell.length_a   1.000
_cell.length_b   1.000
_cell.length_c   1.000
_cell.angle_alpha   90.00
_cell.angle_beta   90.00
_cell.angle_gamma   90.00
#
_symmetry.space_group_name_H-M   'P 1'
#
loop_
_entity.id
_entity.type
_entity.pdbx_description
1 polymer ?
#
loop_
_entity_poly.entity_id
_entity_poly.type
_entity_poly.pdbx_seq_one_letter_code
_entity_poly.pdbx_strand_id
1 'polypeptide(L)'
;MKMEIYDGIVELAYQKMRLRDQRNDDEAGETLRQFHKQIEDWDGSVNRLSFIEDYLVGAHMNKIIAKGMAQASPEGFVRIITQERTILEKVAQLLKLRKLGPVDERLTNRIKNVQFEHAVKIHPSLVGPAPDQYIHRFLCCLYMEIMTPVANKSDLKKIAKILDVGDGNVSFVHLQVRVRGKVEAALQRLQLHHEVSKLDVFRRAVISYHILDAQKELNVM
;
A
#
# COMPACT_ATOMS: atom_id res chain seq x y z
N MET A 1 -16.72 -17.04 19.29
CA MET A 1 -15.92 -15.81 19.12
C MET A 1 -16.91 -14.66 18.96
N LYS A 2 -16.75 -13.54 19.70
CA LYS A 2 -17.73 -12.44 19.67
C LYS A 2 -17.55 -11.64 18.37
N MET A 3 -18.65 -11.32 17.68
CA MET A 3 -18.62 -10.45 16.51
C MET A 3 -18.35 -9.00 16.94
N GLU A 4 -17.52 -8.32 16.17
CA GLU A 4 -17.24 -6.90 16.29
C GLU A 4 -18.22 -6.08 15.44
N ILE A 5 -18.47 -4.83 15.83
CA ILE A 5 -19.44 -3.95 15.16
C ILE A 5 -19.11 -3.74 13.67
N TYR A 6 -17.83 -3.80 13.31
CA TYR A 6 -17.37 -3.61 11.94
C TYR A 6 -17.27 -4.89 11.10
N ASP A 7 -17.56 -6.07 11.67
CA ASP A 7 -17.42 -7.34 10.94
C ASP A 7 -18.36 -7.39 9.72
N GLY A 8 -19.61 -6.92 9.84
CA GLY A 8 -20.54 -6.84 8.69
C GLY A 8 -20.06 -5.89 7.58
N ILE A 9 -19.32 -4.83 7.92
CA ILE A 9 -18.72 -3.92 6.93
C ILE A 9 -17.60 -4.64 6.18
N VAL A 10 -16.77 -5.41 6.89
CA VAL A 10 -15.69 -6.19 6.29
C VAL A 10 -16.24 -7.29 5.39
N GLU A 11 -17.32 -7.96 5.80
CA GLU A 11 -18.01 -8.95 4.97
C GLU A 11 -18.51 -8.33 3.67
N LEU A 12 -19.21 -7.20 3.73
CA LEU A 12 -19.69 -6.51 2.55
C LEU A 12 -18.54 -6.01 1.66
N ALA A 13 -17.45 -5.50 2.25
CA ALA A 13 -16.25 -5.11 1.51
C ALA A 13 -15.59 -6.30 0.80
N TYR A 14 -15.60 -7.49 1.42
CA TYR A 14 -15.16 -8.73 0.80
C TYR A 14 -16.07 -9.13 -0.37
N GLN A 15 -17.40 -9.06 -0.22
CA GLN A 15 -18.32 -9.33 -1.34
C GLN A 15 -18.10 -8.34 -2.49
N LYS A 16 -17.90 -7.05 -2.19
CA LYS A 16 -17.57 -6.04 -3.22
C LYS A 16 -16.28 -6.36 -3.95
N MET A 17 -15.25 -6.82 -3.24
CA MET A 17 -14.00 -7.28 -3.86
C MET A 17 -14.25 -8.45 -4.83
N ARG A 18 -15.08 -9.43 -4.45
CA ARG A 18 -15.41 -10.58 -5.33
C ARG A 18 -16.11 -10.18 -6.64
N LEU A 19 -16.83 -9.07 -6.63
CA LEU A 19 -17.56 -8.56 -7.80
C LEU A 19 -16.72 -7.67 -8.71
N ARG A 20 -15.45 -7.41 -8.37
CA ARG A 20 -14.55 -6.62 -9.22
C ARG A 20 -14.23 -7.34 -10.52
N ASP A 21 -13.92 -6.54 -11.54
CA ASP A 21 -13.37 -7.04 -12.80
C ASP A 21 -12.04 -7.77 -12.54
N GLN A 22 -12.08 -9.09 -12.75
CA GLN A 22 -10.95 -9.97 -12.51
C GLN A 22 -9.75 -9.64 -13.40
N ARG A 23 -9.97 -9.15 -14.63
CA ARG A 23 -8.88 -8.85 -15.55
C ARG A 23 -7.97 -7.74 -15.02
N ASN A 24 -8.57 -6.68 -14.48
CA ASN A 24 -7.80 -5.56 -13.92
C ASN A 24 -7.01 -5.97 -12.67
N ASP A 25 -7.62 -6.80 -11.82
CA ASP A 25 -6.95 -7.30 -10.62
C ASP A 25 -5.81 -8.27 -10.96
N ASP A 26 -5.99 -9.13 -11.97
CA ASP A 26 -4.96 -10.05 -12.46
C ASP A 26 -3.76 -9.28 -13.05
N GLU A 27 -4.03 -8.21 -13.82
CA GLU A 27 -2.98 -7.33 -14.35
C GLU A 27 -2.22 -6.57 -13.24
N ALA A 28 -2.92 -6.12 -12.19
CA ALA A 28 -2.29 -5.49 -11.03
C ALA A 28 -1.43 -6.49 -10.25
N GLY A 29 -1.94 -7.71 -10.05
CA GLY A 29 -1.20 -8.81 -9.43
C GLY A 29 0.05 -9.20 -10.21
N GLU A 30 -0.04 -9.27 -11.54
CA GLU A 30 1.13 -9.53 -12.41
C GLU A 30 2.15 -8.40 -12.34
N THR A 31 1.70 -7.14 -12.36
CA THR A 31 2.60 -5.98 -12.22
C THR A 31 3.37 -6.03 -10.89
N LEU A 32 2.70 -6.38 -9.79
CA LEU A 32 3.36 -6.56 -8.49
C LEU A 32 4.36 -7.71 -8.51
N ARG A 33 4.01 -8.86 -9.09
CA ARG A 33 4.92 -10.01 -9.23
C ARG A 33 6.19 -9.64 -10.01
N GLN A 34 6.04 -8.93 -11.13
CA GLN A 34 7.17 -8.48 -11.94
C GLN A 34 8.07 -7.52 -11.16
N PHE A 35 7.47 -6.56 -10.44
CA PHE A 35 8.22 -5.64 -9.60
C PHE A 35 9.01 -6.38 -8.52
N HIS A 36 8.36 -7.29 -7.82
CA HIS A 36 8.98 -8.06 -6.74
C HIS A 36 10.10 -8.95 -7.25
N LYS A 37 9.93 -9.57 -8.42
CA LYS A 37 10.99 -10.33 -9.09
C LYS A 37 12.19 -9.47 -9.46
N GLN A 38 11.98 -8.26 -10.00
CA GLN A 38 13.09 -7.35 -10.31
C GLN A 38 13.85 -6.93 -9.04
N ILE A 39 13.16 -6.77 -7.90
CA ILE A 39 13.81 -6.53 -6.59
C ILE A 39 14.61 -7.75 -6.15
N GLU A 40 14.10 -8.97 -6.36
CA GLU A 40 14.81 -10.22 -6.06
C GLU A 40 16.06 -10.41 -6.94
N ASP A 41 16.00 -10.03 -8.21
CA ASP A 41 17.12 -10.11 -9.16
C ASP A 41 18.14 -8.97 -8.99
N TRP A 42 17.75 -7.86 -8.35
CA TRP A 42 18.61 -6.70 -8.12
C TRP A 42 19.82 -7.02 -7.21
N ASP A 43 21.03 -6.65 -7.64
CA ASP A 43 22.30 -6.99 -6.98
C ASP A 43 22.61 -6.21 -5.69
N GLY A 44 21.73 -5.31 -5.26
CA GLY A 44 21.92 -4.47 -4.08
C GLY A 44 22.65 -3.14 -4.35
N SER A 45 23.05 -2.89 -5.60
CA SER A 45 23.73 -1.65 -6.02
C SER A 45 22.74 -0.50 -6.21
N VAL A 46 23.00 0.62 -5.54
CA VAL A 46 22.21 1.86 -5.68
C VAL A 46 22.24 2.39 -7.12
N ASN A 47 23.29 2.07 -7.89
CA ASN A 47 23.43 2.52 -9.29
C ASN A 47 22.58 1.72 -10.29
N ARG A 48 21.92 0.64 -9.84
CA ARG A 48 21.13 -0.27 -10.69
C ARG A 48 19.67 -0.29 -10.27
N LEU A 49 19.12 0.89 -10.02
CA LEU A 49 17.73 1.09 -9.60
C LEU A 49 16.82 1.65 -10.70
N SER A 50 17.26 1.70 -11.95
CA SER A 50 16.45 2.26 -13.06
C SER A 50 15.09 1.56 -13.24
N PHE A 51 15.01 0.25 -12.93
CA PHE A 51 13.76 -0.51 -13.03
C PHE A 51 12.63 0.02 -12.13
N ILE A 52 12.92 0.80 -11.09
CA ILE A 52 11.88 1.32 -10.20
C ILE A 52 10.97 2.34 -10.89
N GLU A 53 11.47 3.01 -11.95
CA GLU A 53 10.78 4.10 -12.63
C GLU A 53 9.38 3.71 -13.11
N ASP A 54 9.28 2.50 -13.67
CA ASP A 54 8.02 1.92 -14.16
C ASP A 54 6.97 1.73 -13.07
N TYR A 55 7.38 1.75 -11.80
CA TYR A 55 6.53 1.53 -10.62
C TYR A 55 6.44 2.76 -9.71
N LEU A 56 6.78 3.96 -10.21
CA LEU A 56 6.61 5.21 -9.47
C LEU A 56 5.27 5.88 -9.79
N VAL A 57 4.91 5.94 -11.07
CA VAL A 57 3.74 6.64 -11.60
C VAL A 57 3.18 5.89 -12.83
N GLY A 58 2.16 6.45 -13.48
CA GLY A 58 1.69 5.95 -14.77
C GLY A 58 0.85 4.67 -14.69
N ALA A 59 0.77 3.96 -15.81
CA ALA A 59 -0.20 2.88 -16.03
C ALA A 59 -0.04 1.72 -15.02
N HIS A 60 1.19 1.25 -14.77
CA HIS A 60 1.47 0.18 -13.82
C HIS A 60 1.03 0.56 -12.40
N MET A 61 1.40 1.75 -11.93
CA MET A 61 0.99 2.23 -10.60
C MET A 61 -0.52 2.45 -10.49
N ASN A 62 -1.16 2.94 -11.55
CA ASN A 62 -2.61 3.17 -11.57
C ASN A 62 -3.41 1.85 -11.51
N LYS A 63 -2.86 0.73 -11.97
CA LYS A 63 -3.46 -0.60 -11.82
C LYS A 63 -3.41 -1.09 -10.37
N ILE A 64 -2.31 -0.83 -9.67
CA ILE A 64 -2.07 -1.36 -8.31
C ILE A 64 -2.75 -0.48 -7.25
N ILE A 65 -2.78 0.84 -7.38
CA ILE A 65 -3.33 1.71 -6.33
C ILE A 65 -4.44 2.59 -6.88
N ALA A 66 -5.66 2.15 -6.60
CA ALA A 66 -6.87 2.80 -7.06
C ALA A 66 -7.07 4.18 -6.42
N LYS A 67 -7.15 5.20 -7.27
CA LYS A 67 -7.72 6.54 -7.05
C LYS A 67 -6.92 7.54 -6.19
N GLY A 68 -7.34 8.79 -6.33
CA GLY A 68 -6.79 10.01 -5.73
C GLY A 68 -5.83 10.75 -6.68
N MET A 69 -5.99 12.07 -6.76
CA MET A 69 -5.10 12.94 -7.54
C MET A 69 -3.93 13.38 -6.66
N ALA A 70 -2.71 13.11 -7.11
CA ALA A 70 -1.53 13.72 -6.51
C ALA A 70 -1.41 15.15 -7.03
N GLN A 71 -1.15 16.10 -6.13
CA GLN A 71 -0.94 17.51 -6.50
C GLN A 71 0.44 17.74 -7.13
N ALA A 72 1.43 16.90 -6.80
CA ALA A 72 2.77 16.99 -7.36
C ALA A 72 2.80 16.52 -8.81
N SER A 73 3.72 17.08 -9.60
CA SER A 73 3.99 16.60 -10.96
C SER A 73 4.56 15.16 -10.91
N PRO A 74 4.02 14.23 -11.72
CA PRO A 74 4.62 12.90 -11.89
C PRO A 74 6.09 12.97 -12.28
N GLU A 75 6.45 13.85 -13.22
CA GLU A 75 7.81 14.01 -13.73
C GLU A 75 8.76 14.53 -12.65
N GLY A 76 8.30 15.49 -11.85
CA GLY A 76 9.04 16.01 -10.70
C GLY A 76 9.31 14.93 -9.66
N PHE A 77 8.31 14.08 -9.38
CA PHE A 77 8.44 12.94 -8.48
C PHE A 77 9.38 11.85 -9.03
N VAL A 78 9.24 11.47 -10.30
CA VAL A 78 10.14 10.49 -10.93
C VAL A 78 11.58 10.99 -10.86
N ARG A 79 11.82 12.24 -11.26
CA ARG A 79 13.16 12.85 -11.26
C ARG A 79 13.82 12.80 -9.88
N ILE A 80 13.13 13.23 -8.82
CA ILE A 80 13.70 13.23 -7.46
C ILE A 80 14.01 11.80 -6.99
N ILE A 81 13.17 10.81 -7.32
CA ILE A 81 13.41 9.43 -6.89
C ILE A 81 14.55 8.77 -7.68
N THR A 82 14.67 9.05 -8.98
CA THR A 82 15.62 8.33 -9.86
C THR A 82 16.96 9.03 -10.05
N GLN A 83 17.06 10.34 -9.77
CA GLN A 83 18.29 11.11 -10.01
C GLN A 83 19.00 11.54 -8.73
N GLU A 84 18.27 11.73 -7.62
CA GLU A 84 18.89 12.20 -6.38
C GLU A 84 19.50 11.04 -5.58
N ARG A 85 20.83 11.08 -5.41
CA ARG A 85 21.59 10.00 -4.77
C ARG A 85 21.09 9.67 -3.37
N THR A 86 20.82 10.69 -2.56
CA THR A 86 20.35 10.54 -1.18
C THR A 86 18.99 9.83 -1.12
N ILE A 87 18.13 10.04 -2.11
CA ILE A 87 16.82 9.41 -2.22
C ILE A 87 16.95 7.97 -2.75
N LEU A 88 17.78 7.75 -3.76
CA LEU A 88 18.12 6.40 -4.25
C LEU A 88 18.68 5.51 -3.14
N GLU A 89 19.48 6.05 -2.22
CA GLU A 89 19.98 5.31 -1.06
C GLU A 89 18.86 4.91 -0.09
N LYS A 90 17.84 5.75 0.08
CA LYS A 90 16.65 5.40 0.86
C LYS A 90 15.81 4.34 0.16
N VAL A 91 15.65 4.43 -1.16
CA VAL A 91 14.99 3.39 -1.95
C VAL A 91 15.73 2.07 -1.80
N ALA A 92 17.06 2.06 -1.98
CA ALA A 92 17.89 0.88 -1.79
C ALA A 92 17.74 0.26 -0.40
N GLN A 93 17.64 1.09 0.66
CA GLN A 93 17.37 0.60 2.02
C GLN A 93 16.01 -0.09 2.10
N LEU A 94 14.95 0.48 1.54
CA LEU A 94 13.63 -0.16 1.47
C LEU A 94 13.69 -1.50 0.71
N LEU A 95 14.34 -1.54 -0.47
CA LEU A 95 14.46 -2.77 -1.25
C LEU A 95 15.22 -3.85 -0.47
N LYS A 96 16.31 -3.48 0.22
CA LYS A 96 17.06 -4.40 1.08
C LYS A 96 16.19 -4.95 2.21
N LEU A 97 15.37 -4.13 2.87
CA LEU A 97 14.44 -4.61 3.90
C LEU A 97 13.50 -5.70 3.37
N ARG A 98 12.99 -5.54 2.14
CA ARG A 98 12.15 -6.55 1.47
C ARG A 98 12.92 -7.83 1.15
N LYS A 99 14.18 -7.73 0.70
CA LYS A 99 15.00 -8.91 0.35
C LYS A 99 15.48 -9.74 1.55
N LEU A 100 15.66 -9.10 2.70
CA LEU A 100 16.37 -9.69 3.86
C LEU A 100 15.52 -10.69 4.68
N GLY A 101 14.28 -10.98 4.29
CA GLY A 101 13.44 -11.93 5.01
C GLY A 101 11.97 -11.84 4.63
N PRO A 102 11.09 -12.56 5.36
CA PRO A 102 9.65 -12.53 5.09
C PRO A 102 9.10 -11.11 5.27
N VAL A 103 8.18 -10.72 4.40
CA VAL A 103 7.45 -9.46 4.52
C VAL A 103 6.30 -9.66 5.50
N ASP A 104 6.54 -9.31 6.77
CA ASP A 104 5.57 -9.37 7.85
C ASP A 104 5.47 -8.05 8.64
N GLU A 105 4.50 -7.95 9.54
CA GLU A 105 4.23 -6.76 10.34
C GLU A 105 5.42 -6.27 11.19
N ARG A 106 6.42 -7.11 11.47
CA ARG A 106 7.62 -6.75 12.25
C ARG A 106 8.52 -5.80 11.47
N LEU A 107 8.37 -5.72 10.14
CA LEU A 107 9.08 -4.76 9.30
C LEU A 107 8.62 -3.31 9.49
N THR A 108 7.45 -3.08 10.07
CA THR A 108 6.82 -1.74 10.17
C THR A 108 7.78 -0.67 10.72
N ASN A 109 8.47 -0.97 11.83
CA ASN A 109 9.45 -0.05 12.42
C ASN A 109 10.68 0.15 11.55
N ARG A 110 11.18 -0.92 10.91
CA ARG A 110 12.34 -0.84 10.02
C ARG A 110 12.05 0.01 8.78
N ILE A 111 10.86 -0.16 8.18
CA ILE A 111 10.38 0.65 7.05
C ILE A 111 10.28 2.12 7.47
N LYS A 112 9.64 2.41 8.62
CA LYS A 112 9.53 3.77 9.17
C LYS A 112 10.91 4.40 9.38
N ASN A 113 11.87 3.66 9.93
CA ASN A 113 13.21 4.14 10.25
C ASN A 113 14.06 4.50 9.02
N VAL A 114 13.69 4.04 7.82
CA VAL A 114 14.33 4.51 6.59
C VAL A 114 14.08 6.01 6.38
N GLN A 115 12.96 6.56 6.91
CA GLN A 115 12.59 7.98 6.77
C GLN A 115 12.47 8.43 5.30
N PHE A 116 12.09 7.53 4.39
CA PHE A 116 11.96 7.81 2.96
C PHE A 116 10.98 8.97 2.67
N GLU A 117 9.79 8.96 3.29
CA GLU A 117 8.79 10.03 3.13
C GLU A 117 9.39 11.40 3.53
N HIS A 118 10.04 11.46 4.68
CA HIS A 118 10.67 12.70 5.15
C HIS A 118 11.77 13.17 4.19
N ALA A 119 12.66 12.26 3.78
CA ALA A 119 13.78 12.57 2.89
C ALA A 119 13.33 13.18 1.56
N VAL A 120 12.27 12.65 0.94
CA VAL A 120 11.72 13.20 -0.32
C VAL A 120 11.10 14.58 -0.10
N LYS A 121 10.34 14.77 0.99
CA LYS A 121 9.58 16.01 1.23
C LYS A 121 10.43 17.22 1.55
N ILE A 122 11.60 17.01 2.15
CA ILE A 122 12.51 18.12 2.52
C ILE A 122 13.68 18.27 1.54
N HIS A 123 13.74 17.47 0.48
CA HIS A 123 14.87 17.48 -0.42
C HIS A 123 14.96 18.83 -1.16
N PRO A 124 16.16 19.46 -1.26
CA PRO A 124 16.31 20.75 -1.95
C PRO A 124 15.87 20.74 -3.42
N SER A 125 16.03 19.61 -4.10
CA SER A 125 15.62 19.44 -5.51
C SER A 125 14.12 19.19 -5.73
N LEU A 126 13.33 19.12 -4.66
CA LEU A 126 11.87 18.96 -4.78
C LEU A 126 11.27 20.25 -5.37
N VAL A 127 10.55 20.11 -6.48
CA VAL A 127 9.86 21.22 -7.14
C VAL A 127 8.35 21.04 -6.99
N GLY A 128 7.69 22.07 -6.46
CA GLY A 128 6.24 22.07 -6.26
C GLY A 128 5.79 21.44 -4.94
N PRO A 129 4.51 21.03 -4.84
CA PRO A 129 3.95 20.49 -3.60
C PRO A 129 4.52 19.12 -3.25
N ALA A 130 4.40 18.74 -1.98
CA ALA A 130 4.86 17.44 -1.48
C ALA A 130 4.19 16.26 -2.22
N PRO A 131 4.95 15.27 -2.75
CA PRO A 131 4.42 14.16 -3.51
C PRO A 131 3.89 13.02 -2.62
N ASP A 132 3.19 13.35 -1.53
CA ASP A 132 2.79 12.40 -0.48
C ASP A 132 2.07 11.17 -1.04
N GLN A 133 1.13 11.38 -1.97
CA GLN A 133 0.39 10.29 -2.55
C GLN A 133 1.26 9.34 -3.38
N TYR A 134 2.25 9.85 -4.12
CA TYR A 134 3.17 8.99 -4.87
C TYR A 134 4.12 8.22 -3.96
N ILE A 135 4.62 8.87 -2.91
CA ILE A 135 5.44 8.21 -1.88
C ILE A 135 4.66 7.05 -1.25
N HIS A 136 3.42 7.32 -0.80
CA HIS A 136 2.57 6.31 -0.18
C HIS A 136 2.23 5.17 -1.15
N ARG A 137 1.99 5.50 -2.42
CA ARG A 137 1.74 4.53 -3.48
C ARG A 137 2.92 3.57 -3.64
N PHE A 138 4.12 4.13 -3.79
CA PHE A 138 5.35 3.35 -3.91
C PHE A 138 5.57 2.43 -2.70
N LEU A 139 5.38 2.94 -1.48
CA LEU A 139 5.49 2.13 -0.25
C LEU A 139 4.49 0.98 -0.20
N CYS A 140 3.23 1.22 -0.58
CA CYS A 140 2.21 0.17 -0.58
C CYS A 140 2.51 -0.90 -1.64
N CYS A 141 3.03 -0.53 -2.83
CA CYS A 141 3.46 -1.51 -3.84
C CYS A 141 4.66 -2.35 -3.36
N LEU A 142 5.61 -1.73 -2.67
CA LEU A 142 6.76 -2.40 -2.10
C LEU A 142 6.44 -3.39 -0.99
N TYR A 143 5.30 -3.24 -0.30
CA TYR A 143 4.96 -4.02 0.89
C TYR A 143 3.48 -4.44 0.92
N MET A 144 2.90 -4.74 -0.24
CA MET A 144 1.46 -5.04 -0.40
C MET A 144 1.00 -6.23 0.45
N GLU A 145 1.92 -7.13 0.80
CA GLU A 145 1.65 -8.29 1.66
C GLU A 145 1.15 -7.88 3.05
N ILE A 146 1.65 -6.75 3.57
CA ILE A 146 1.36 -6.25 4.93
C ILE A 146 0.64 -4.90 4.94
N MET A 147 0.52 -4.25 3.78
CA MET A 147 -0.18 -2.98 3.61
C MET A 147 -1.49 -3.15 2.84
N THR A 148 -2.19 -2.05 2.65
CA THR A 148 -3.40 -1.97 1.82
C THR A 148 -3.12 -1.08 0.60
N PRO A 149 -3.91 -1.16 -0.47
CA PRO A 149 -3.77 -0.25 -1.61
C PRO A 149 -4.31 1.16 -1.32
N VAL A 150 -4.71 1.51 -0.08
CA VAL A 150 -5.27 2.82 0.25
C VAL A 150 -4.16 3.85 0.50
N ALA A 151 -3.58 4.42 -0.57
CA ALA A 151 -2.48 5.39 -0.44
C ALA A 151 -2.92 6.80 0.02
N ASN A 152 -4.20 7.14 -0.10
CA ASN A 152 -4.72 8.41 0.40
C ASN A 152 -4.80 8.37 1.94
N LYS A 153 -3.99 9.19 2.61
CA LYS A 153 -3.91 9.22 4.08
C LYS A 153 -5.23 9.62 4.76
N SER A 154 -6.02 10.50 4.14
CA SER A 154 -7.33 10.89 4.68
C SER A 154 -8.31 9.73 4.64
N ASP A 155 -8.36 9.01 3.53
CA ASP A 155 -9.25 7.85 3.40
C ASP A 155 -8.79 6.69 4.29
N LEU A 156 -7.48 6.45 4.39
CA LEU A 156 -6.93 5.46 5.32
C LEU A 156 -7.32 5.76 6.78
N LYS A 157 -7.31 7.03 7.20
CA LYS A 157 -7.78 7.43 8.54
C LYS A 157 -9.27 7.20 8.76
N LYS A 158 -10.10 7.49 7.75
CA LYS A 158 -11.54 7.19 7.81
C LYS A 158 -11.79 5.69 7.97
N ILE A 159 -11.07 4.87 7.20
CA ILE A 159 -11.12 3.40 7.31
C ILE A 159 -10.67 2.95 8.70
N ALA A 160 -9.56 3.49 9.19
CA ALA A 160 -9.06 3.18 10.53
C ALA A 160 -10.11 3.47 11.61
N LYS A 161 -10.79 4.62 11.54
CA LYS A 161 -11.88 4.97 12.45
C LYS A 161 -13.05 3.98 12.37
N ILE A 162 -13.43 3.54 11.17
CA ILE A 162 -14.51 2.54 10.98
C ILE A 162 -14.14 1.19 11.62
N LEU A 163 -12.89 0.77 11.48
CA LEU A 163 -12.37 -0.51 11.99
C LEU A 163 -11.92 -0.45 13.47
N ASP A 164 -12.24 0.64 14.17
CA ASP A 164 -11.81 0.90 15.55
C ASP A 164 -10.29 0.73 15.74
N VAL A 165 -9.53 1.33 14.82
CA VAL A 165 -8.07 1.46 14.88
C VAL A 165 -7.74 2.86 15.36
N GLY A 166 -7.11 2.96 16.53
CA GLY A 166 -6.53 4.22 17.00
C GLY A 166 -5.48 4.75 16.02
N ASP A 167 -5.74 5.92 15.45
CA ASP A 167 -4.92 6.58 14.42
C ASP A 167 -4.15 7.81 14.91
N GLY A 168 -4.29 8.17 16.20
CA GLY A 168 -3.63 9.31 16.84
C GLY A 168 -2.10 9.24 16.75
N ASN A 169 -1.50 10.18 16.03
CA ASN A 169 -0.04 10.32 15.78
C ASN A 169 0.67 9.06 15.24
N VAL A 170 -0.07 8.20 14.55
CA VAL A 170 0.49 6.98 13.93
C VAL A 170 1.08 7.33 12.56
N SER A 171 2.27 6.80 12.24
CA SER A 171 2.86 7.00 10.91
C SER A 171 2.04 6.27 9.84
N PHE A 172 2.12 6.72 8.58
CA PHE A 172 1.37 6.12 7.47
C PHE A 172 1.59 4.60 7.39
N VAL A 173 2.85 4.16 7.46
CA VAL A 173 3.26 2.74 7.46
C VAL A 173 2.58 1.93 8.58
N HIS A 174 2.55 2.47 9.81
CA HIS A 174 1.91 1.78 10.94
C HIS A 174 0.40 1.71 10.77
N LEU A 175 -0.22 2.76 10.25
CA LEU A 175 -1.66 2.78 10.03
C LEU A 175 -2.07 1.78 8.94
N GLN A 176 -1.28 1.66 7.86
CA GLN A 176 -1.47 0.64 6.82
C GLN A 176 -1.51 -0.78 7.40
N VAL A 177 -0.48 -1.15 8.16
CA VAL A 177 -0.35 -2.49 8.73
C VAL A 177 -1.44 -2.78 9.75
N ARG A 178 -1.82 -1.80 10.58
CA ARG A 178 -2.92 -1.96 11.56
C ARG A 178 -4.28 -2.14 10.90
N VAL A 179 -4.58 -1.35 9.86
CA VAL A 179 -5.83 -1.49 9.08
C VAL A 179 -5.86 -2.87 8.42
N ARG A 180 -4.75 -3.29 7.80
CA ARG A 180 -4.62 -4.62 7.20
C ARG A 180 -4.89 -5.73 8.22
N GLY A 181 -4.22 -5.69 9.37
CA GLY A 181 -4.38 -6.69 10.43
C GLY A 181 -5.81 -6.75 10.99
N LYS A 182 -6.49 -5.61 11.14
CA LYS A 182 -7.91 -5.58 11.57
C LYS A 182 -8.85 -6.22 10.57
N VAL A 183 -8.65 -5.98 9.28
CA VAL A 183 -9.44 -6.63 8.22
C VAL A 183 -9.19 -8.14 8.24
N GLU A 184 -7.94 -8.59 8.35
CA GLU A 184 -7.62 -10.01 8.41
C GLU A 184 -8.21 -10.69 9.65
N ALA A 185 -8.17 -10.05 10.83
CA ALA A 185 -8.80 -10.55 12.03
C ALA A 185 -10.33 -10.66 11.91
N ALA A 186 -10.98 -9.70 11.25
CA ALA A 186 -12.42 -9.78 10.96
C ALA A 186 -12.75 -10.93 10.01
N LEU A 187 -11.97 -11.13 8.95
CA LEU A 187 -12.14 -12.26 8.02
C LEU A 187 -11.96 -13.62 8.71
N GLN A 188 -11.08 -13.73 9.71
CA GLN A 188 -10.97 -14.92 10.55
C GLN A 188 -12.23 -15.14 11.40
N ARG A 189 -12.79 -14.09 12.00
CA ARG A 189 -14.04 -14.18 12.77
C ARG A 189 -15.24 -14.61 11.94
N LEU A 190 -15.30 -14.11 10.71
CA LEU A 190 -16.32 -14.47 9.73
C LEU A 190 -16.09 -15.84 9.08
N GLN A 191 -15.01 -16.55 9.45
CA GLN A 191 -14.60 -17.84 8.85
C GLN A 191 -14.28 -17.76 7.34
N LEU A 192 -14.05 -16.56 6.80
CA LEU A 192 -13.73 -16.32 5.39
C LEU A 192 -12.22 -16.46 5.09
N HIS A 193 -11.38 -16.56 6.11
CA HIS A 193 -9.92 -16.58 5.96
C HIS A 193 -9.38 -17.68 5.01
N HIS A 194 -10.00 -18.87 4.98
CA HIS A 194 -9.59 -19.96 4.08
C HIS A 194 -9.89 -19.66 2.61
N GLU A 195 -10.98 -18.93 2.33
CA GLU A 195 -11.30 -18.50 0.97
C GLU A 195 -10.34 -17.39 0.54
N VAL A 196 -10.13 -16.42 1.42
CA VAL A 196 -9.25 -15.28 1.18
C VAL A 196 -7.80 -15.72 0.99
N SER A 197 -7.32 -16.77 1.68
CA SER A 197 -5.96 -17.27 1.52
C SER A 197 -5.64 -17.85 0.14
N LYS A 198 -6.67 -18.19 -0.65
CA LYS A 198 -6.52 -18.68 -2.03
C LYS A 198 -6.35 -17.55 -3.05
N LEU A 199 -6.66 -16.33 -2.65
CA LEU A 199 -6.53 -15.14 -3.50
C LEU A 199 -5.08 -14.66 -3.50
N ASP A 200 -4.68 -14.04 -4.61
CA ASP A 200 -3.39 -13.36 -4.69
C ASP A 200 -3.31 -12.19 -3.69
N VAL A 201 -2.08 -11.74 -3.41
CA VAL A 201 -1.78 -10.69 -2.43
C VAL A 201 -2.59 -9.42 -2.68
N PHE A 202 -2.74 -9.02 -3.95
CA PHE A 202 -3.42 -7.79 -4.31
C PHE A 202 -4.91 -7.87 -4.01
N ARG A 203 -5.59 -8.92 -4.47
CA ARG A 203 -7.03 -9.13 -4.22
C ARG A 203 -7.35 -9.22 -2.74
N ARG A 204 -6.48 -9.86 -1.96
CA ARG A 204 -6.60 -9.82 -0.49
C ARG A 204 -6.51 -8.40 0.04
N ALA A 205 -5.53 -7.61 -0.41
CA ALA A 205 -5.28 -6.24 0.07
C ALA A 205 -6.43 -5.27 -0.29
N VAL A 206 -7.04 -5.46 -1.46
CA VAL A 206 -8.16 -4.65 -1.97
C VAL A 206 -9.42 -4.71 -1.10
N ILE A 207 -9.59 -5.71 -0.22
CA ILE A 207 -10.74 -5.74 0.70
C ILE A 207 -10.79 -4.44 1.53
N SER A 208 -9.64 -3.95 2.00
CA SER A 208 -9.57 -2.70 2.77
C SER A 208 -10.01 -1.48 1.95
N TYR A 209 -9.80 -1.49 0.64
CA TYR A 209 -10.21 -0.41 -0.26
C TYR A 209 -11.73 -0.21 -0.29
N HIS A 210 -12.49 -1.28 -0.11
CA HIS A 210 -13.95 -1.26 -0.19
C HIS A 210 -14.65 -0.90 1.14
N ILE A 211 -13.91 -0.72 2.23
CA ILE A 211 -14.50 -0.44 3.56
C ILE A 211 -15.32 0.86 3.58
N LEU A 212 -14.85 1.93 2.93
CA LEU A 212 -15.60 3.19 2.88
C LEU A 212 -16.91 3.07 2.12
N ASP A 213 -16.92 2.31 1.03
CA ASP A 213 -18.13 2.12 0.23
C ASP A 213 -19.10 1.15 0.91
N ALA A 214 -18.59 0.09 1.55
CA ALA A 214 -19.38 -0.82 2.36
C ALA A 214 -20.06 -0.10 3.54
N GLN A 215 -19.33 0.78 4.25
CA GLN A 215 -19.90 1.57 5.34
C GLN A 215 -21.01 2.50 4.86
N LYS A 216 -20.86 3.14 3.70
CA LYS A 216 -21.92 4.01 3.16
C LYS A 216 -23.19 3.22 2.86
N GLU A 217 -23.05 2.05 2.25
CA GLU A 217 -24.19 1.21 1.88
C GLU A 217 -24.97 0.71 3.09
N LEU A 218 -24.27 0.26 4.15
CA LEU A 218 -24.91 -0.21 5.37
C LEU A 218 -25.62 0.88 6.18
N ASN A 219 -25.26 2.16 6.00
CA ASN A 219 -25.98 3.27 6.64
C ASN A 219 -27.19 3.77 5.83
N VAL A 220 -27.35 3.30 4.59
CA VAL A 220 -28.48 3.65 3.71
C VAL A 220 -29.59 2.58 3.76
N MET A 221 -29.25 1.37 4.22
CA MET A 221 -30.19 0.28 4.51
C MET A 221 -30.83 0.46 5.90
#